data_AF-A0A444IZT8-F1
#
_entry.id   AF-A0A444IZT8-F1
#
_cell.length_a   1.000
_cell.length_b   1.000
_cell.length_c   1.000
_cell.angle_alpha   90.00
_cell.angle_beta   90.00
_cell.angle_gamma   90.00
#
_symmetry.space_group_name_H-M   'P 1'
#
loop_
_entity.id
_entity.type
_entity.pdbx_description
1 polymer ?
#
loop_
_entity_poly.entity_id
_entity_poly.type
_entity_poly.pdbx_seq_one_letter_code
_entity_poly.pdbx_strand_id
1 'polypeptide(L)'
;MSNQQPSGFTSKAWEANKEETASIVEIPERFRVLQEVVARYQGVSTKLDHLLYEISHPYRNWQMIIPELRPFVLKNFNQYRRHEQGPACFALFTEIFLDALSESKKNGKVVSMSMESLLAYADKLIASLQTDSLPQYREQLDSFFNRMVRLDEIDETVMMYMVQGHHPMKKMAQHLIRIGRGHEDTFFSCAPLARLIKKVLRLNYSYWLSEENPQPWFESQCGSFCSSWQAGSLLVNISHDRFQEHLAALDLIDIEEDSYQALSELMELPAHIDIVRLYREIPKQLTPDTDDEQEASFSENRKLFFLFRIMDTSGLSLIHEESLREINRSLVQLIRKQSFEEIEQFFVTTFHLLKANVRKYPHTSLQCIQVIGGEVFRRNNSRLVEAFLFETVRFGFQYANVMGVDEDWQPHQHTT
;
A
#
# COMPACT_ATOMS: atom_id res chain seq x y z
N MET A 1 31.57 42.01 -24.85
CA MET A 1 30.47 41.56 -25.72
C MET A 1 29.50 40.77 -24.85
N SER A 2 28.26 41.24 -24.78
CA SER A 2 27.21 40.76 -23.89
C SER A 2 26.75 39.36 -24.29
N ASN A 3 26.73 38.43 -23.34
CA ASN A 3 26.18 37.09 -23.53
C ASN A 3 24.71 37.13 -23.08
N GLN A 4 23.80 37.30 -24.03
CA GLN A 4 22.36 37.24 -23.78
C GLN A 4 21.97 35.79 -23.45
N GLN A 5 21.43 35.58 -22.24
CA GLN A 5 20.71 34.36 -21.89
C GLN A 5 19.46 34.23 -22.78
N PRO A 6 19.08 33.02 -23.21
CA PRO A 6 17.86 32.82 -23.97
C PRO A 6 16.66 33.10 -23.06
N SER A 7 15.82 34.04 -23.49
CA SER A 7 14.53 34.37 -22.91
C SER A 7 13.68 33.10 -22.78
N GLY A 8 13.28 32.77 -21.56
CA GLY A 8 12.32 31.69 -21.30
C GLY A 8 11.03 31.96 -22.06
N PHE A 9 10.56 30.97 -22.81
CA PHE A 9 9.25 31.02 -23.45
C PHE A 9 8.17 31.02 -22.35
N THR A 10 7.57 32.18 -22.04
CA THR A 10 6.29 32.24 -21.34
C THR A 10 5.18 32.09 -22.38
N SER A 11 4.44 30.99 -22.30
CA SER A 11 3.28 30.78 -23.17
C SER A 11 2.15 31.74 -22.79
N LYS A 12 1.45 32.31 -23.76
CA LYS A 12 0.23 33.11 -23.52
C LYS A 12 -0.84 32.33 -22.75
N ALA A 13 -0.84 31.00 -22.86
CA ALA A 13 -1.72 30.14 -22.06
C ALA A 13 -1.30 30.08 -20.58
N TRP A 14 0.00 30.17 -20.29
CA TRP A 14 0.51 30.26 -18.91
C TRP A 14 0.20 31.63 -18.30
N GLU A 15 0.36 32.71 -19.07
CA GLU A 15 0.00 34.07 -18.63
C GLU A 15 -1.51 34.20 -18.40
N ALA A 16 -2.34 33.65 -19.30
CA ALA A 16 -3.79 33.61 -19.15
C ALA A 16 -4.23 32.75 -17.94
N ASN A 17 -3.63 31.57 -17.73
CA ASN A 17 -3.90 30.76 -16.52
C ASN A 17 -3.50 31.51 -15.25
N LYS A 18 -2.37 32.24 -15.26
CA LYS A 18 -1.89 33.02 -14.13
C LYS A 18 -2.81 34.22 -13.83
N GLU A 19 -3.38 34.85 -14.85
CA GLU A 19 -4.38 35.92 -14.69
C GLU A 19 -5.74 35.39 -14.22
N GLU A 20 -6.19 34.22 -14.69
CA GLU A 20 -7.44 33.58 -14.24
C GLU A 20 -7.34 32.99 -12.82
N THR A 21 -6.14 32.60 -12.38
CA THR A 21 -5.88 32.07 -11.03
C THR A 21 -5.31 33.11 -10.05
N ALA A 22 -5.13 34.37 -10.48
CA ALA A 22 -4.72 35.50 -9.64
C ALA A 22 -5.83 35.84 -8.63
N SER A 23 -5.93 35.02 -7.60
CA SER A 23 -6.76 35.23 -6.43
C SER A 23 -5.90 35.81 -5.31
N ILE A 24 -6.49 36.72 -4.52
CA ILE A 24 -5.85 37.16 -3.28
C ILE A 24 -5.92 35.97 -2.33
N VAL A 25 -4.78 35.30 -2.13
CA VAL A 25 -4.69 34.17 -1.22
C VAL A 25 -4.39 34.72 0.17
N GLU A 26 -5.36 34.60 1.07
CA GLU A 26 -5.19 34.89 2.48
C GLU A 26 -4.98 33.60 3.25
N ILE A 27 -3.91 33.55 4.06
CA ILE A 27 -3.67 32.42 4.96
C ILE A 27 -4.72 32.50 6.10
N PRO A 28 -5.55 31.47 6.30
CA PRO A 28 -6.55 31.47 7.36
C PRO A 28 -5.94 31.70 8.76
N GLU A 29 -6.60 32.53 9.58
CA GLU A 29 -6.13 32.90 10.94
C GLU A 29 -5.87 31.68 11.84
N ARG A 30 -6.58 30.57 11.61
CA ARG A 30 -6.35 29.30 12.33
C ARG A 30 -4.91 28.79 12.22
N PHE A 31 -4.18 29.11 11.15
CA PHE A 31 -2.80 28.68 10.95
C PHE A 31 -1.77 29.61 11.60
N ARG A 32 -2.20 30.75 12.15
CA ARG A 32 -1.31 31.68 12.84
C ARG A 32 -0.54 31.03 13.98
N VAL A 33 -1.16 30.08 14.69
CA VAL A 33 -0.50 29.31 15.75
C VAL A 33 0.72 28.56 15.21
N LEU A 34 0.66 28.01 13.99
CA LEU A 34 1.82 27.36 13.37
C LEU A 34 2.95 28.37 13.12
N GLN A 35 2.61 29.57 12.64
CA GLN A 35 3.58 30.63 12.34
C GLN A 35 4.26 31.17 13.61
N GLU A 36 3.48 31.43 14.66
CA GLU A 36 3.99 31.98 15.93
C GLU A 36 5.05 31.06 16.56
N VAL A 37 4.85 29.75 16.52
CA VAL A 37 5.78 28.77 17.11
C VAL A 37 7.15 28.79 16.43
N VAL A 38 7.22 29.09 15.13
CA VAL A 38 8.47 29.10 14.36
C VAL A 38 8.97 30.49 13.99
N ALA A 39 8.32 31.56 14.43
CA ALA A 39 8.63 32.94 14.05
C ALA A 39 10.09 33.34 14.31
N ARG A 40 10.73 32.77 15.34
CA ARG A 40 12.15 33.02 15.68
C ARG A 40 13.14 32.30 14.75
N TYR A 41 12.68 31.36 13.94
CA TYR A 41 13.51 30.55 13.03
C TYR A 41 13.24 30.98 11.58
N GLN A 42 13.91 32.03 11.10
CA GLN A 42 13.59 32.65 9.80
C GLN A 42 13.48 31.65 8.63
N GLY A 43 14.40 30.69 8.51
CA GLY A 43 14.36 29.68 7.44
C GLY A 43 13.17 28.71 7.56
N VAL A 44 12.70 28.41 8.77
CA VAL A 44 11.52 27.55 8.99
C VAL A 44 10.25 28.35 8.77
N SER A 45 10.18 29.58 9.29
CA SER A 45 9.04 30.49 9.10
C SER A 45 8.80 30.76 7.62
N THR A 46 9.83 31.17 6.87
CA THR A 46 9.68 31.47 5.43
C THR A 46 9.15 30.26 4.65
N LYS A 47 9.64 29.06 4.98
CA LYS A 47 9.17 27.83 4.33
C LYS A 47 7.74 27.46 4.75
N LEU A 48 7.37 27.68 6.01
CA LEU A 48 6.00 27.49 6.48
C LEU A 48 5.05 28.45 5.77
N ASP A 49 5.40 29.73 5.67
CA ASP A 49 4.55 30.76 5.06
C ASP A 49 4.27 30.43 3.60
N HIS A 50 5.30 30.00 2.85
CA HIS A 50 5.12 29.50 1.49
C HIS A 50 4.18 28.28 1.43
N LEU A 51 4.38 27.28 2.30
CA LEU A 51 3.51 26.11 2.34
C LEU A 51 2.06 26.47 2.69
N LEU A 52 1.85 27.32 3.68
CA LEU A 52 0.52 27.75 4.11
C LEU A 52 -0.17 28.59 3.02
N TYR A 53 0.59 29.39 2.28
CA TYR A 53 0.08 30.09 1.10
C TYR A 53 -0.42 29.10 0.05
N GLU A 54 0.40 28.11 -0.35
CA GLU A 54 0.00 27.09 -1.32
C GLU A 54 -1.18 26.23 -0.82
N ILE A 55 -1.19 25.87 0.46
CA ILE A 55 -2.31 25.17 1.11
C ILE A 55 -3.56 26.05 1.09
N SER A 56 -3.46 27.37 1.18
CA SER A 56 -4.63 28.26 1.20
C SER A 56 -5.14 28.62 -0.20
N HIS A 57 -4.43 28.20 -1.25
CA HIS A 57 -4.80 28.51 -2.63
C HIS A 57 -6.11 27.78 -3.02
N PRO A 58 -7.09 28.45 -3.66
CA PRO A 58 -8.35 27.82 -4.08
C PRO A 58 -8.17 26.65 -5.05
N TYR A 59 -7.10 26.70 -5.85
CA TYR A 59 -6.72 25.68 -6.83
C TYR A 59 -5.47 24.89 -6.39
N ARG A 60 -5.31 24.68 -5.08
CA ARG A 60 -4.16 23.98 -4.50
C ARG A 60 -3.92 22.61 -5.12
N ASN A 61 -2.66 22.32 -5.42
CA ASN A 61 -2.26 21.02 -5.97
C ASN A 61 -1.63 20.14 -4.87
N TRP A 62 -2.45 19.27 -4.28
CA TRP A 62 -1.99 18.35 -3.24
C TRP A 62 -0.87 17.40 -3.68
N GLN A 63 -0.79 17.07 -4.98
CA GLN A 63 0.30 16.26 -5.52
C GLN A 63 1.67 16.96 -5.41
N MET A 64 1.71 18.29 -5.43
CA MET A 64 2.94 19.07 -5.22
C MET A 64 3.13 19.43 -3.75
N ILE A 65 2.05 19.76 -3.03
CA ILE A 65 2.10 20.22 -1.64
C ILE A 65 2.56 19.10 -0.69
N ILE A 66 2.01 17.88 -0.81
CA ILE A 66 2.32 16.79 0.13
C ILE A 66 3.81 16.40 0.13
N PRO A 67 4.49 16.25 -1.02
CA PRO A 67 5.94 16.07 -1.08
C PRO A 67 6.77 17.13 -0.35
N GLU A 68 6.29 18.37 -0.24
CA GLU A 68 6.98 19.44 0.48
C GLU A 68 6.59 19.52 1.96
N LEU A 69 5.30 19.30 2.25
CA LEU A 69 4.74 19.34 3.58
C LEU A 69 5.26 18.20 4.46
N ARG A 70 5.29 16.96 3.95
CA ARG A 70 5.78 15.79 4.70
C ARG A 70 7.19 15.99 5.27
N PRO A 71 8.23 16.31 4.47
CA PRO A 71 9.56 16.53 5.02
C PRO A 71 9.61 17.78 5.90
N PHE A 72 8.79 18.81 5.64
CA PHE A 72 8.70 19.98 6.52
C PHE A 72 8.24 19.60 7.93
N VAL A 73 7.08 18.93 8.07
CA VAL A 73 6.53 18.57 9.38
C VAL A 73 7.45 17.58 10.11
N LEU A 74 8.02 16.61 9.38
CA LEU A 74 8.92 15.63 9.98
C LEU A 74 10.25 16.25 10.41
N LYS A 75 10.84 17.17 9.64
CA LYS A 75 12.12 17.80 9.98
C LYS A 75 11.98 18.78 11.14
N ASN A 76 10.87 19.52 11.19
CA ASN A 76 10.66 20.60 12.16
C ASN A 76 9.78 20.22 13.36
N PHE A 77 9.41 18.94 13.50
CA PHE A 77 8.49 18.50 14.56
C PHE A 77 8.95 18.86 15.98
N ASN A 78 10.28 18.86 16.24
CA ASN A 78 10.82 19.12 17.57
C ASN A 78 10.59 20.57 18.02
N GLN A 79 10.60 21.53 17.10
CA GLN A 79 10.30 22.92 17.37
C GLN A 79 8.86 23.07 17.87
N TYR A 80 7.91 22.39 17.20
CA TYR A 80 6.50 22.40 17.59
C TYR A 80 6.26 21.63 18.89
N ARG A 81 6.80 20.41 19.01
CA ARG A 81 6.53 19.52 20.14
C ARG A 81 6.89 20.14 21.50
N ARG A 82 7.98 20.90 21.55
CA ARG A 82 8.50 21.53 22.78
C ARG A 82 7.78 22.82 23.15
N HIS A 83 6.95 23.37 22.27
CA HIS A 83 6.19 24.57 22.51
C HIS A 83 4.90 24.23 23.27
N GLU A 84 4.40 25.17 24.08
CA GLU A 84 3.12 25.03 24.80
C GLU A 84 1.93 24.80 23.85
N GLN A 85 2.00 25.38 22.65
CA GLN A 85 1.03 25.20 21.55
C GLN A 85 1.27 23.93 20.71
N GLY A 86 2.23 23.08 21.10
CA GLY A 86 2.55 21.85 20.38
C GLY A 86 1.33 20.94 20.09
N PRO A 87 0.41 20.72 21.05
CA PRO A 87 -0.82 19.97 20.79
C PRO A 87 -1.71 20.62 19.73
N ALA A 88 -1.91 21.95 19.78
CA ALA A 88 -2.68 22.67 18.77
C ALA A 88 -2.02 22.59 17.38
N CYS A 89 -0.70 22.70 17.30
CA CYS A 89 0.04 22.51 16.05
C CYS A 89 -0.12 21.10 15.48
N PHE A 90 -0.11 20.07 16.32
CA PHE A 90 -0.36 18.70 15.89
C PHE A 90 -1.77 18.54 15.29
N ALA A 91 -2.79 19.09 15.95
CA ALA A 91 -4.17 19.09 15.44
C ALA A 91 -4.26 19.78 14.06
N LEU A 92 -3.63 20.94 13.89
CA LEU A 92 -3.65 21.67 12.62
C LEU A 92 -2.92 20.94 11.48
N PHE A 93 -1.73 20.37 11.74
CA PHE A 93 -1.03 19.61 10.70
C PHE A 93 -1.77 18.33 10.31
N THR A 94 -2.34 17.62 11.27
CA THR A 94 -3.16 16.44 10.97
C THR A 94 -4.43 16.81 10.21
N GLU A 95 -5.05 17.96 10.51
CA GLU A 95 -6.17 18.49 9.75
C GLU A 95 -5.81 18.80 8.29
N ILE A 96 -4.66 19.43 8.03
CA ILE A 96 -4.19 19.70 6.66
C ILE A 96 -4.07 18.41 5.84
N PHE A 97 -3.54 17.34 6.42
CA PHE A 97 -3.47 16.05 5.72
C PHE A 97 -4.86 15.42 5.50
N LEU A 98 -5.79 15.61 6.45
CA LEU A 98 -7.16 15.13 6.31
C LEU A 98 -7.94 15.91 5.23
N ASP A 99 -7.70 17.22 5.09
CA ASP A 99 -8.20 18.03 3.99
C ASP A 99 -7.67 17.49 2.65
N ALA A 100 -6.37 17.16 2.58
CA ALA A 100 -5.76 16.57 1.40
C ALA A 100 -6.36 15.21 1.03
N LEU A 101 -6.67 14.36 2.02
CA LEU A 101 -7.36 13.08 1.81
C LEU A 101 -8.78 13.29 1.27
N SER A 102 -9.53 14.23 1.85
CA SER A 102 -10.91 14.54 1.45
C SER A 102 -10.99 15.05 0.01
N GLU A 103 -10.15 16.02 -0.34
CA GLU A 103 -10.17 16.67 -1.65
C GLU A 103 -9.56 15.82 -2.75
N SER A 104 -8.61 14.95 -2.40
CA SER A 104 -7.92 14.11 -3.36
C SER A 104 -8.48 12.70 -3.44
N LYS A 105 -9.64 12.39 -2.84
CA LYS A 105 -10.17 11.02 -2.72
C LYS A 105 -10.26 10.21 -4.02
N LYS A 106 -10.37 10.87 -5.17
CA LYS A 106 -10.39 10.23 -6.51
C LYS A 106 -9.00 9.95 -7.09
N ASN A 107 -7.94 10.50 -6.50
CA ASN A 107 -6.56 10.34 -6.92
C ASN A 107 -5.81 9.45 -5.92
N GLY A 108 -5.83 8.14 -6.17
CA GLY A 108 -5.26 7.15 -5.27
C GLY A 108 -3.78 7.36 -4.92
N LYS A 109 -2.99 7.94 -5.84
CA LYS A 109 -1.58 8.28 -5.58
C LYS A 109 -1.46 9.36 -4.49
N VAL A 110 -2.24 10.43 -4.61
CA VAL A 110 -2.23 11.52 -3.62
C VAL A 110 -2.83 11.05 -2.30
N VAL A 111 -3.89 10.25 -2.32
CA VAL A 111 -4.47 9.64 -1.10
C VAL A 111 -3.44 8.81 -0.36
N SER A 112 -2.74 7.90 -1.06
CA SER A 112 -1.68 7.08 -0.47
C SER A 112 -0.60 7.95 0.17
N MET A 113 -0.07 8.92 -0.58
CA MET A 113 0.98 9.82 -0.10
C MET A 113 0.52 10.65 1.11
N SER A 114 -0.71 11.15 1.12
CA SER A 114 -1.29 11.92 2.24
C SER A 114 -1.48 11.04 3.48
N MET A 115 -2.03 9.84 3.31
CA MET A 115 -2.21 8.86 4.39
C MET A 115 -0.88 8.50 5.03
N GLU A 116 0.12 8.21 4.20
CA GLU A 116 1.45 7.89 4.71
C GLU A 116 2.11 9.06 5.43
N SER A 117 1.91 10.28 4.94
CA SER A 117 2.46 11.49 5.55
C SER A 117 1.82 11.78 6.89
N LEU A 118 0.48 11.65 6.97
CA LEU A 118 -0.29 11.79 8.20
C LEU A 118 0.16 10.81 9.27
N LEU A 119 0.21 9.51 8.93
CA LEU A 119 0.57 8.46 9.86
C LEU A 119 2.06 8.51 10.25
N ALA A 120 2.96 8.88 9.34
CA ALA A 120 4.36 9.11 9.68
C ALA A 120 4.56 10.29 10.63
N TYR A 121 3.78 11.37 10.46
CA TYR A 121 3.83 12.51 11.37
C TYR A 121 3.29 12.15 12.77
N ALA A 122 2.15 11.46 12.83
CA ALA A 122 1.57 10.99 14.08
C ALA A 122 2.49 9.99 14.81
N ASP A 123 3.05 9.00 14.11
CA ASP A 123 4.02 8.05 14.66
C ASP A 123 5.24 8.78 15.25
N LYS A 124 5.79 9.75 14.51
CA LYS A 124 6.94 10.53 14.96
C LYS A 124 6.65 11.36 16.22
N LEU A 125 5.46 11.98 16.29
CA LEU A 125 5.05 12.69 17.50
C LEU A 125 4.93 11.71 18.66
N ILE A 126 4.13 10.66 18.51
CA ILE A 126 3.84 9.69 19.57
C ILE A 126 5.12 9.05 20.10
N ALA A 127 6.01 8.59 19.22
CA ALA A 127 7.29 7.99 19.60
C ALA A 127 8.21 8.94 20.40
N SER A 128 7.97 10.25 20.33
CA SER A 128 8.74 11.27 21.05
C SER A 128 8.09 11.75 22.35
N LEU A 129 6.85 11.31 22.64
CA LEU A 129 6.18 11.59 23.90
C LEU A 129 6.76 10.76 25.02
N GLN A 130 6.76 11.35 26.21
CA GLN A 130 7.18 10.76 27.47
C GLN A 130 6.00 10.83 28.46
N THR A 131 6.11 10.13 29.59
CA THR A 131 5.03 10.04 30.59
C THR A 131 4.56 11.41 31.10
N ASP A 132 5.47 12.38 31.22
CA ASP A 132 5.22 13.75 31.67
C ASP A 132 4.55 14.66 30.62
N SER A 133 4.82 14.41 29.33
CA SER A 133 4.31 15.20 28.20
C SER A 133 3.03 14.62 27.60
N LEU A 134 2.75 13.33 27.82
CA LEU A 134 1.53 12.67 27.32
C LEU A 134 0.22 13.36 27.74
N PRO A 135 0.03 13.82 29.00
CA PRO A 135 -1.23 14.46 29.40
C PRO A 135 -1.58 15.69 28.58
N GLN A 136 -0.58 16.44 28.12
CA GLN A 136 -0.76 17.67 27.32
C GLN A 136 -1.32 17.38 25.93
N TYR A 137 -1.11 16.17 25.39
CA TYR A 137 -1.55 15.76 24.06
C TYR A 137 -2.81 14.88 24.08
N ARG A 138 -3.35 14.58 25.27
CA ARG A 138 -4.45 13.62 25.45
C ARG A 138 -5.65 13.92 24.55
N GLU A 139 -6.16 15.14 24.62
CA GLU A 139 -7.33 15.56 23.86
C GLU A 139 -7.09 15.49 22.35
N GLN A 140 -5.91 15.93 21.88
CA GLN A 140 -5.59 15.97 20.47
C GLN A 140 -5.30 14.58 19.91
N LEU A 141 -4.73 13.67 20.71
CA LEU A 141 -4.58 12.26 20.33
C LEU A 141 -5.94 11.56 20.28
N ASP A 142 -6.81 11.77 21.26
CA ASP A 142 -8.17 11.21 21.26
C ASP A 142 -8.96 11.69 20.04
N SER A 143 -8.90 13.00 19.76
CA SER A 143 -9.53 13.61 18.57
C SER A 143 -8.94 13.03 17.28
N PHE A 144 -7.62 12.93 17.18
CA PHE A 144 -6.94 12.32 16.03
C PHE A 144 -7.43 10.88 15.79
N PHE A 145 -7.37 10.00 16.79
CA PHE A 145 -7.80 8.62 16.62
C PHE A 145 -9.30 8.51 16.30
N ASN A 146 -10.15 9.31 16.93
CA ASN A 146 -11.58 9.34 16.62
C ASN A 146 -11.86 9.82 15.19
N ARG A 147 -11.10 10.77 14.65
CA ARG A 147 -11.17 11.17 13.23
C ARG A 147 -10.71 10.03 12.32
N MET A 148 -9.64 9.32 12.67
CA MET A 148 -9.17 8.17 11.90
C MET A 148 -10.19 7.02 11.87
N VAL A 149 -10.94 6.81 12.96
CA VAL A 149 -12.04 5.84 13.01
C VAL A 149 -13.13 6.17 11.97
N ARG A 150 -13.29 7.43 11.59
CA ARG A 150 -14.36 7.94 10.71
C ARG A 150 -13.89 8.25 9.30
N LEU A 151 -12.73 7.75 8.88
CA LEU A 151 -12.22 8.01 7.51
C LEU A 151 -13.15 7.49 6.41
N ASP A 152 -13.91 6.45 6.68
CA ASP A 152 -14.95 5.92 5.80
C ASP A 152 -16.11 6.90 5.56
N GLU A 153 -16.30 7.91 6.42
CA GLU A 153 -17.25 9.01 6.16
C GLU A 153 -16.78 9.93 5.02
N ILE A 154 -15.46 9.97 4.74
CA ILE A 154 -14.90 10.69 3.58
C ILE A 154 -15.15 9.87 2.30
N ASP A 155 -14.71 8.61 2.34
CA ASP A 155 -14.85 7.59 1.31
C ASP A 155 -14.37 6.23 1.87
N GLU A 156 -15.09 5.14 1.58
CA GLU A 156 -14.69 3.79 2.02
C GLU A 156 -13.29 3.40 1.52
N THR A 157 -12.91 3.83 0.31
CA THR A 157 -11.59 3.54 -0.26
C THR A 157 -10.46 4.23 0.48
N VAL A 158 -10.68 5.42 1.05
CA VAL A 158 -9.68 6.16 1.84
C VAL A 158 -9.31 5.40 3.11
N MET A 159 -10.30 4.79 3.78
CA MET A 159 -10.05 3.94 4.94
C MET A 159 -9.15 2.74 4.59
N MET A 160 -9.34 2.14 3.41
CA MET A 160 -8.56 0.99 2.97
C MET A 160 -7.07 1.30 2.75
N TYR A 161 -6.70 2.54 2.41
CA TYR A 161 -5.28 2.96 2.38
C TYR A 161 -4.61 2.87 3.75
N MET A 162 -5.34 3.10 4.84
CA MET A 162 -4.81 2.89 6.19
C MET A 162 -4.77 1.40 6.55
N VAL A 163 -5.79 0.63 6.16
CA VAL A 163 -5.88 -0.81 6.47
C VAL A 163 -4.77 -1.59 5.78
N GLN A 164 -4.51 -1.29 4.51
CA GLN A 164 -3.56 -2.02 3.67
C GLN A 164 -2.16 -1.37 3.61
N GLY A 165 -2.00 -0.18 4.20
CA GLY A 165 -0.75 0.56 4.22
C GLY A 165 0.32 -0.04 5.14
N HIS A 166 1.58 0.36 4.94
CA HIS A 166 2.75 -0.13 5.68
C HIS A 166 2.94 0.53 7.08
N HIS A 167 1.87 0.96 7.73
CA HIS A 167 1.97 1.88 8.85
C HIS A 167 2.23 1.19 10.19
N PRO A 168 3.13 1.72 11.03
CA PRO A 168 3.51 1.09 12.28
C PRO A 168 2.50 1.36 13.41
N MET A 169 1.19 1.17 13.17
CA MET A 169 0.15 1.37 14.18
C MET A 169 0.40 0.54 15.45
N LYS A 170 0.96 -0.68 15.29
CA LYS A 170 1.41 -1.52 16.41
C LYS A 170 2.49 -0.83 17.25
N LYS A 171 3.45 -0.10 16.63
CA LYS A 171 4.51 0.61 17.38
C LYS A 171 3.95 1.80 18.16
N MET A 172 3.03 2.56 17.56
CA MET A 172 2.34 3.67 18.22
C MET A 172 1.58 3.16 19.46
N ALA A 173 0.82 2.06 19.31
CA ALA A 173 0.09 1.42 20.39
C ALA A 173 1.00 0.92 21.51
N GLN A 174 2.06 0.18 21.16
CA GLN A 174 3.05 -0.31 22.14
C GLN A 174 3.70 0.83 22.93
N HIS A 175 4.02 1.94 22.27
CA HIS A 175 4.60 3.10 22.93
C HIS A 175 3.61 3.75 23.89
N LEU A 176 2.38 4.01 23.44
CA LEU A 176 1.34 4.61 24.28
C LEU A 176 0.96 3.74 25.50
N ILE A 177 0.92 2.41 25.35
CA ILE A 177 0.74 1.50 26.49
C ILE A 177 1.87 1.69 27.51
N ARG A 178 3.12 1.75 27.03
CA ARG A 178 4.31 1.86 27.89
C ARG A 178 4.32 3.16 28.68
N ILE A 179 4.04 4.29 28.04
CA ILE A 179 4.10 5.61 28.71
C ILE A 179 2.81 5.95 29.45
N GLY A 180 1.66 5.37 29.07
CA GLY A 180 0.36 5.65 29.65
C GLY A 180 0.07 4.93 30.98
N ARG A 181 0.63 3.73 31.21
CA ARG A 181 0.48 2.97 32.47
C ARG A 181 1.28 3.53 33.66
N GLY A 182 2.14 4.54 33.43
CA GLY A 182 3.18 4.93 34.37
C GLY A 182 2.80 5.92 35.49
N HIS A 183 1.56 6.40 35.56
CA HIS A 183 1.17 7.43 36.55
C HIS A 183 -0.21 7.16 37.16
N GLU A 184 -0.28 7.01 38.49
CA GLU A 184 -1.53 6.84 39.24
C GLU A 184 -2.44 8.08 39.16
N ASP A 185 -1.86 9.28 39.03
CA ASP A 185 -2.60 10.55 39.03
C ASP A 185 -3.09 11.02 37.64
N THR A 186 -2.62 10.40 36.55
CA THR A 186 -3.03 10.79 35.18
C THR A 186 -3.26 9.55 34.33
N PHE A 187 -4.47 8.99 34.41
CA PHE A 187 -4.86 7.87 33.56
C PHE A 187 -4.97 8.35 32.11
N PHE A 188 -4.10 7.93 31.20
CA PHE A 188 -4.34 8.06 29.75
C PHE A 188 -5.24 6.91 29.30
N SER A 189 -6.30 7.17 28.53
CA SER A 189 -7.15 6.10 28.00
C SER A 189 -6.64 5.64 26.65
N CYS A 190 -6.51 4.33 26.46
CA CYS A 190 -6.18 3.75 25.16
C CYS A 190 -7.41 3.52 24.28
N ALA A 191 -8.62 3.86 24.77
CA ALA A 191 -9.87 3.47 24.13
C ALA A 191 -10.03 3.99 22.69
N PRO A 192 -9.73 5.27 22.35
CA PRO A 192 -9.83 5.74 20.97
C PRO A 192 -8.92 4.97 20.00
N LEU A 193 -7.68 4.67 20.41
CA LEU A 193 -6.75 3.88 19.63
C LEU A 193 -7.18 2.41 19.51
N ALA A 194 -7.67 1.81 20.60
CA ALA A 194 -8.21 0.46 20.59
C ALA A 194 -9.40 0.34 19.62
N ARG A 195 -10.32 1.33 19.61
CA ARG A 195 -11.43 1.39 18.65
C ARG A 195 -10.94 1.50 17.20
N LEU A 196 -9.92 2.32 16.96
CA LEU A 196 -9.30 2.45 15.64
C LEU A 196 -8.70 1.12 15.16
N ILE A 197 -7.88 0.46 15.99
CA ILE A 197 -7.25 -0.80 15.63
C ILE A 197 -8.29 -1.92 15.46
N LYS A 198 -9.29 -1.99 16.35
CA LYS A 198 -10.41 -2.95 16.22
C LYS A 198 -11.15 -2.77 14.90
N LYS A 199 -11.42 -1.52 14.48
CA LYS A 199 -12.05 -1.22 13.18
C LYS A 199 -11.15 -1.62 12.00
N VAL A 200 -9.85 -1.27 12.05
CA VAL A 200 -8.88 -1.62 11.01
C VAL A 200 -8.78 -3.14 10.83
N LEU A 201 -8.66 -3.91 11.92
CA LEU A 201 -8.59 -5.36 11.87
C LEU A 201 -9.88 -5.98 11.33
N ARG A 202 -11.05 -5.48 11.76
CA ARG A 202 -12.35 -5.96 11.25
C ARG A 202 -12.48 -5.72 9.75
N LEU A 203 -12.12 -4.54 9.26
CA LEU A 203 -12.14 -4.23 7.82
C LEU A 203 -11.16 -5.11 7.04
N ASN A 204 -9.95 -5.33 7.59
CA ASN A 204 -8.96 -6.23 6.99
C ASN A 204 -9.50 -7.66 6.84
N TYR A 205 -10.06 -8.25 7.90
CA TYR A 205 -10.59 -9.61 7.82
C TYR A 205 -11.84 -9.71 6.94
N SER A 206 -12.70 -8.68 6.96
CA SER A 206 -13.86 -8.62 6.06
C SER A 206 -13.43 -8.56 4.60
N TYR A 207 -12.36 -7.81 4.29
CA TYR A 207 -11.75 -7.78 2.97
C TYR A 207 -11.21 -9.16 2.56
N TRP A 208 -10.47 -9.85 3.43
CA TRP A 208 -9.96 -11.20 3.08
C TRP A 208 -11.07 -12.24 2.93
N LEU A 209 -12.20 -12.09 3.63
CA LEU A 209 -13.36 -12.95 3.48
C LEU A 209 -14.16 -12.67 2.20
N SER A 210 -14.02 -11.49 1.59
CA SER A 210 -14.65 -11.17 0.30
C SER A 210 -13.81 -11.64 -0.89
N GLU A 211 -12.51 -11.88 -0.68
CA GLU A 211 -11.64 -12.55 -1.64
C GLU A 211 -11.97 -14.05 -1.73
N GLU A 212 -11.46 -14.71 -2.77
CA GLU A 212 -11.66 -16.14 -2.94
C GLU A 212 -10.83 -16.96 -1.93
N ASN A 213 -11.47 -17.95 -1.31
CA ASN A 213 -10.81 -18.79 -0.31
C ASN A 213 -9.64 -19.55 -0.96
N PRO A 214 -8.40 -19.35 -0.48
CA PRO A 214 -7.20 -19.84 -1.17
C PRO A 214 -7.14 -21.35 -1.26
N GLN A 215 -7.63 -22.09 -0.26
CA GLN A 215 -7.51 -23.55 -0.24
C GLN A 215 -8.42 -24.23 -1.28
N PRO A 216 -9.76 -24.04 -1.26
CA PRO A 216 -10.65 -24.62 -2.27
C PRO A 216 -10.27 -24.20 -3.69
N TRP A 217 -9.87 -22.95 -3.88
CA TRP A 217 -9.39 -22.46 -5.16
C TRP A 217 -8.15 -23.24 -5.61
N PHE A 218 -7.13 -23.34 -4.76
CA PHE A 218 -5.88 -24.00 -5.10
C PHE A 218 -6.09 -25.48 -5.45
N GLU A 219 -6.87 -26.19 -4.66
CA GLU A 219 -7.22 -27.60 -4.91
C GLU A 219 -7.94 -27.77 -6.26
N SER A 220 -8.84 -26.84 -6.62
CA SER A 220 -9.55 -26.87 -7.91
C SER A 220 -8.64 -26.64 -9.12
N GLN A 221 -7.67 -25.73 -9.01
CA GLN A 221 -6.79 -25.35 -10.14
C GLN A 221 -5.63 -26.33 -10.32
N CYS A 222 -5.16 -26.93 -9.23
CA CYS A 222 -3.99 -27.79 -9.24
C CYS A 222 -4.26 -29.18 -9.86
N GLY A 223 -5.51 -29.67 -9.82
CA GLY A 223 -5.90 -30.92 -10.49
C GLY A 223 -4.97 -32.10 -10.16
N SER A 224 -4.43 -32.76 -11.19
CA SER A 224 -3.51 -33.90 -11.03
C SER A 224 -2.16 -33.53 -10.39
N PHE A 225 -1.77 -32.25 -10.34
CA PHE A 225 -0.52 -31.82 -9.71
C PHE A 225 -0.58 -31.83 -8.18
N CYS A 226 -1.77 -32.02 -7.60
CA CYS A 226 -2.01 -32.04 -6.15
C CYS A 226 -2.39 -33.43 -5.61
N SER A 227 -2.38 -34.49 -6.42
CA SER A 227 -2.85 -35.82 -6.00
C SER A 227 -2.06 -36.45 -4.85
N SER A 228 -0.82 -36.02 -4.60
CA SER A 228 0.06 -36.48 -3.51
C SER A 228 0.31 -35.41 -2.44
N TRP A 229 -0.15 -34.17 -2.65
CA TRP A 229 0.25 -33.01 -1.85
C TRP A 229 -0.88 -32.52 -0.94
N GLN A 230 -0.62 -32.49 0.37
CA GLN A 230 -1.57 -31.95 1.35
C GLN A 230 -1.44 -30.43 1.42
N ALA A 231 -2.14 -29.73 0.53
CA ALA A 231 -2.23 -28.27 0.51
C ALA A 231 -2.69 -27.66 1.84
N GLY A 232 -3.55 -28.39 2.57
CA GLY A 232 -4.30 -27.88 3.70
C GLY A 232 -3.44 -27.23 4.78
N SER A 233 -2.34 -27.85 5.21
CA SER A 233 -1.54 -27.36 6.35
C SER A 233 -0.87 -26.00 6.10
N LEU A 234 -0.48 -25.72 4.85
CA LEU A 234 0.25 -24.51 4.47
C LEU A 234 -0.68 -23.31 4.29
N LEU A 235 -1.94 -23.57 3.92
CA LEU A 235 -2.94 -22.53 3.63
C LEU A 235 -3.86 -22.22 4.81
N VAL A 236 -3.85 -23.04 5.88
CA VAL A 236 -4.71 -22.84 7.07
C VAL A 236 -4.64 -21.43 7.65
N ASN A 237 -3.46 -20.81 7.67
CA ASN A 237 -3.28 -19.49 8.30
C ASN A 237 -3.86 -18.33 7.47
N ILE A 238 -4.24 -18.58 6.21
CA ILE A 238 -4.88 -17.61 5.32
C ILE A 238 -6.28 -18.08 4.87
N SER A 239 -6.85 -19.09 5.55
CA SER A 239 -8.17 -19.63 5.22
C SER A 239 -9.30 -18.72 5.73
N HIS A 240 -10.48 -18.86 5.14
CA HIS A 240 -11.67 -18.14 5.62
C HIS A 240 -12.04 -18.53 7.05
N ASP A 241 -11.90 -19.81 7.42
CA ASP A 241 -12.16 -20.28 8.79
C ASP A 241 -11.27 -19.52 9.79
N ARG A 242 -9.98 -19.33 9.46
CA ARG A 242 -9.05 -18.57 10.31
C ARG A 242 -9.46 -17.10 10.44
N PHE A 243 -9.88 -16.47 9.35
CA PHE A 243 -10.37 -15.08 9.42
C PHE A 243 -11.68 -14.94 10.20
N GLN A 244 -12.56 -15.93 10.12
CA GLN A 244 -13.78 -15.98 10.95
C GLN A 244 -13.45 -16.14 12.44
N GLU A 245 -12.48 -17.00 12.79
CA GLU A 245 -11.97 -17.12 14.16
C GLU A 245 -11.40 -15.79 14.67
N HIS A 246 -10.63 -15.08 13.84
CA HIS A 246 -10.10 -13.77 14.22
C HIS A 246 -11.21 -12.72 14.40
N LEU A 247 -12.25 -12.72 13.56
CA LEU A 247 -13.43 -11.86 13.76
C LEU A 247 -14.17 -12.19 15.05
N ALA A 248 -14.39 -13.47 15.36
CA ALA A 248 -15.01 -13.89 16.60
C ALA A 248 -14.18 -13.47 17.83
N ALA A 249 -12.85 -13.62 17.76
CA ALA A 249 -11.95 -13.14 18.80
C ALA A 249 -12.03 -11.61 18.97
N LEU A 250 -12.08 -10.85 17.87
CA LEU A 250 -12.27 -9.39 17.93
C LEU A 250 -13.57 -9.00 18.65
N ASP A 251 -14.66 -9.71 18.40
CA ASP A 251 -15.97 -9.38 18.98
C ASP A 251 -16.01 -9.58 20.50
N LEU A 252 -15.19 -10.49 21.05
CA LEU A 252 -15.07 -10.74 22.49
C LEU A 252 -14.27 -9.67 23.26
N ILE A 253 -13.46 -8.86 22.58
CA ILE A 253 -12.61 -7.85 23.22
C ILE A 253 -13.45 -6.64 23.67
N ASP A 254 -13.63 -6.45 24.98
CA ASP A 254 -14.29 -5.28 25.56
C ASP A 254 -13.29 -4.13 25.78
N ILE A 255 -13.47 -3.04 25.05
CA ILE A 255 -12.59 -1.85 25.12
C ILE A 255 -12.92 -0.99 26.34
N GLU A 256 -14.17 -0.97 26.77
CA GLU A 256 -14.65 -0.06 27.81
C GLU A 256 -14.35 -0.61 29.21
N GLU A 257 -14.22 -1.94 29.36
CA GLU A 257 -13.79 -2.58 30.61
C GLU A 257 -12.32 -2.29 30.94
N ASP A 258 -11.38 -2.62 30.04
CA ASP A 258 -9.96 -2.28 30.17
C ASP A 258 -9.35 -1.97 28.80
N SER A 259 -9.26 -0.66 28.49
CA SER A 259 -8.70 -0.20 27.21
C SER A 259 -7.24 -0.60 26.97
N TYR A 260 -6.44 -0.85 28.01
CA TYR A 260 -5.04 -1.27 27.87
C TYR A 260 -4.93 -2.76 27.58
N GLN A 261 -5.71 -3.59 28.29
CA GLN A 261 -5.79 -5.01 28.01
C GLN A 261 -6.36 -5.22 26.60
N ALA A 262 -7.46 -4.57 26.26
CA ALA A 262 -8.06 -4.65 24.93
C ALA A 262 -7.07 -4.27 23.83
N LEU A 263 -6.34 -3.16 23.99
CA LEU A 263 -5.32 -2.75 23.02
C LEU A 263 -4.19 -3.78 22.90
N SER A 264 -3.82 -4.46 24.00
CA SER A 264 -2.79 -5.50 24.00
C SER A 264 -3.25 -6.74 23.24
N GLU A 265 -4.47 -7.23 23.52
CA GLU A 265 -5.07 -8.38 22.81
C GLU A 265 -5.25 -8.09 21.31
N LEU A 266 -5.67 -6.88 20.95
CA LEU A 266 -5.79 -6.45 19.55
C LEU A 266 -4.46 -6.48 18.80
N MET A 267 -3.32 -6.21 19.45
CA MET A 267 -2.01 -6.20 18.80
C MET A 267 -1.47 -7.60 18.48
N GLU A 268 -1.93 -8.63 19.18
CA GLU A 268 -1.56 -10.03 18.94
C GLU A 268 -2.19 -10.59 17.66
N LEU A 269 -3.32 -10.00 17.23
CA LEU A 269 -3.99 -10.39 16.00
C LEU A 269 -3.20 -9.96 14.74
N PRO A 270 -3.21 -10.78 13.66
CA PRO A 270 -2.46 -10.49 12.44
C PRO A 270 -3.07 -9.31 11.69
N ALA A 271 -2.27 -8.27 11.43
CA ALA A 271 -2.68 -7.16 10.59
C ALA A 271 -2.49 -7.49 9.09
N HIS A 272 -2.87 -6.57 8.21
CA HIS A 272 -2.75 -6.76 6.75
C HIS A 272 -1.34 -7.20 6.31
N ILE A 273 -0.31 -6.49 6.76
CA ILE A 273 1.09 -6.82 6.44
C ILE A 273 1.51 -8.20 6.95
N ASP A 274 0.97 -8.64 8.09
CA ASP A 274 1.24 -9.98 8.61
C ASP A 274 0.66 -11.04 7.66
N ILE A 275 -0.55 -10.82 7.12
CA ILE A 275 -1.19 -11.70 6.13
C ILE A 275 -0.45 -11.67 4.79
N VAL A 276 -0.06 -10.49 4.29
CA VAL A 276 0.75 -10.35 3.07
C VAL A 276 2.04 -11.16 3.18
N ARG A 277 2.69 -11.17 4.36
CA ARG A 277 3.88 -12.01 4.62
C ARG A 277 3.56 -13.49 4.57
N LEU A 278 2.42 -13.95 5.10
CA LEU A 278 2.00 -15.34 4.97
C LEU A 278 1.86 -15.75 3.51
N TYR A 279 1.17 -14.94 2.69
CA TYR A 279 1.06 -15.15 1.24
C TYR A 279 2.43 -15.20 0.55
N ARG A 280 3.33 -14.29 0.91
CA ARG A 280 4.69 -14.21 0.35
C ARG A 280 5.53 -15.47 0.61
N GLU A 281 5.36 -16.11 1.77
CA GLU A 281 6.17 -17.28 2.14
C GLU A 281 5.68 -18.59 1.52
N ILE A 282 4.38 -18.70 1.20
CA ILE A 282 3.80 -19.93 0.64
C ILE A 282 4.53 -20.42 -0.62
N PRO A 283 4.80 -19.60 -1.67
CA PRO A 283 5.53 -20.04 -2.85
C PRO A 283 6.87 -20.75 -2.58
N LYS A 284 7.59 -20.36 -1.52
CA LYS A 284 8.87 -20.98 -1.14
C LYS A 284 8.66 -22.35 -0.51
N GLN A 285 7.56 -22.53 0.19
CA GLN A 285 7.20 -23.79 0.86
C GLN A 285 6.59 -24.81 -0.12
N LEU A 286 6.12 -24.36 -1.29
CA LEU A 286 5.58 -25.21 -2.36
C LEU A 286 6.65 -26.01 -3.10
N THR A 287 7.91 -25.59 -3.05
CA THR A 287 9.05 -26.20 -3.75
C THR A 287 10.05 -26.78 -2.74
N PRO A 288 9.75 -27.93 -2.10
CA PRO A 288 10.71 -28.61 -1.25
C PRO A 288 11.86 -29.19 -2.08
N ASP A 289 13.04 -29.32 -1.47
CA ASP A 289 14.17 -30.01 -2.09
C ASP A 289 13.82 -31.49 -2.28
N THR A 290 13.71 -31.93 -3.54
CA THR A 290 13.43 -33.31 -3.93
C THR A 290 14.38 -33.74 -5.04
N ASP A 291 14.86 -34.99 -4.95
CA ASP A 291 15.67 -35.62 -6.00
C ASP A 291 14.80 -36.21 -7.13
N ASP A 292 13.47 -36.24 -6.96
CA ASP A 292 12.53 -36.70 -7.97
C ASP A 292 12.22 -35.57 -8.97
N GLU A 293 12.65 -35.73 -10.22
CA GLU A 293 12.45 -34.74 -11.30
C GLU A 293 10.97 -34.46 -11.61
N GLN A 294 10.10 -35.47 -11.46
CA GLN A 294 8.67 -35.33 -11.70
C GLN A 294 8.02 -34.50 -10.59
N GLU A 295 8.35 -34.81 -9.33
CA GLU A 295 7.88 -34.01 -8.18
C GLU A 295 8.46 -32.59 -8.19
N ALA A 296 9.71 -32.42 -8.64
CA ALA A 296 10.31 -31.11 -8.85
C ALA A 296 9.54 -30.29 -9.91
N SER A 297 9.11 -30.91 -11.01
CA SER A 297 8.27 -30.22 -12.00
C SER A 297 6.86 -29.94 -11.49
N PHE A 298 6.25 -30.84 -10.71
CA PHE A 298 4.91 -30.62 -10.15
C PHE A 298 4.91 -29.52 -9.10
N SER A 299 5.92 -29.47 -8.23
CA SER A 299 6.09 -28.41 -7.23
C SER A 299 6.28 -27.02 -7.84
N GLU A 300 7.06 -26.90 -8.92
CA GLU A 300 7.20 -25.63 -9.65
C GLU A 300 5.90 -25.19 -10.33
N ASN A 301 5.10 -26.12 -10.87
CA ASN A 301 3.78 -25.78 -11.41
C ASN A 301 2.83 -25.30 -10.29
N ARG A 302 2.80 -25.97 -9.14
CA ARG A 302 2.05 -25.54 -7.95
C ARG A 302 2.44 -24.12 -7.51
N LYS A 303 3.75 -23.84 -7.47
CA LYS A 303 4.29 -22.52 -7.17
C LYS A 303 3.77 -21.46 -8.15
N LEU A 304 3.78 -21.74 -9.46
CA LEU A 304 3.28 -20.80 -10.46
C LEU A 304 1.79 -20.50 -10.30
N PHE A 305 0.94 -21.51 -10.07
CA PHE A 305 -0.48 -21.28 -9.80
C PHE A 305 -0.68 -20.33 -8.61
N PHE A 306 0.03 -20.56 -7.50
CA PHE A 306 -0.08 -19.71 -6.33
C PHE A 306 0.44 -18.28 -6.59
N LEU A 307 1.55 -18.13 -7.31
CA LEU A 307 2.08 -16.81 -7.67
C LEU A 307 1.11 -16.02 -8.58
N PHE A 308 0.42 -16.69 -9.50
CA PHE A 308 -0.64 -16.04 -10.28
C PHE A 308 -1.83 -15.63 -9.40
N ARG A 309 -2.20 -16.43 -8.39
CA ARG A 309 -3.22 -16.02 -7.40
C ARG A 309 -2.80 -14.77 -6.63
N ILE A 310 -1.53 -14.69 -6.24
CA ILE A 310 -0.99 -13.50 -5.57
C ILE A 310 -1.15 -12.28 -6.47
N MET A 311 -0.79 -12.39 -7.76
CA MET A 311 -0.98 -11.33 -8.74
C MET A 311 -2.46 -10.96 -8.89
N ASP A 312 -3.38 -11.93 -8.88
CA ASP A 312 -4.81 -11.69 -9.08
C ASP A 312 -5.52 -11.02 -7.89
N THR A 313 -4.89 -11.02 -6.72
CA THR A 313 -5.47 -10.51 -5.47
C THR A 313 -5.01 -9.07 -5.24
N SER A 314 -5.95 -8.12 -5.25
CA SER A 314 -5.64 -6.69 -5.16
C SER A 314 -4.92 -6.28 -3.87
N GLY A 315 -5.31 -6.86 -2.73
CA GLY A 315 -4.70 -6.65 -1.42
C GLY A 315 -3.28 -7.22 -1.28
N LEU A 316 -2.72 -7.85 -2.32
CA LEU A 316 -1.33 -8.32 -2.36
C LEU A 316 -0.42 -7.45 -3.25
N SER A 317 -0.89 -6.27 -3.66
CA SER A 317 -0.15 -5.33 -4.54
C SER A 317 1.29 -5.06 -4.08
N LEU A 318 1.54 -5.06 -2.77
CA LEU A 318 2.85 -4.84 -2.17
C LEU A 318 3.90 -5.89 -2.54
N ILE A 319 3.47 -7.10 -2.90
CA ILE A 319 4.35 -8.20 -3.30
C ILE A 319 4.24 -8.53 -4.78
N HIS A 320 3.41 -7.82 -5.57
CA HIS A 320 3.22 -8.12 -7.00
C HIS A 320 4.52 -8.03 -7.80
N GLU A 321 5.37 -7.03 -7.56
CA GLU A 321 6.63 -6.90 -8.29
C GLU A 321 7.59 -8.07 -7.98
N GLU A 322 7.66 -8.50 -6.71
CA GLU A 322 8.44 -9.66 -6.30
C GLU A 322 7.87 -10.97 -6.87
N SER A 323 6.55 -11.15 -6.80
CA SER A 323 5.85 -12.29 -7.37
C SER A 323 6.06 -12.39 -8.88
N LEU A 324 6.04 -11.27 -9.61
CA LEU A 324 6.36 -11.24 -11.04
C LEU A 324 7.80 -11.68 -11.31
N ARG A 325 8.76 -11.20 -10.52
CA ARG A 325 10.16 -11.64 -10.63
C ARG A 325 10.30 -13.15 -10.42
N GLU A 326 9.59 -13.71 -9.44
CA GLU A 326 9.57 -15.15 -9.17
C GLU A 326 8.85 -15.96 -10.26
N ILE A 327 7.74 -15.46 -10.82
CA ILE A 327 7.05 -16.09 -11.97
C ILE A 327 8.03 -16.22 -13.13
N ASN A 328 8.71 -15.14 -13.51
CA ASN A 328 9.68 -15.14 -14.61
C ASN A 328 10.81 -16.15 -14.36
N ARG A 329 11.30 -16.25 -13.11
CA ARG A 329 12.34 -17.21 -12.74
C ARG A 329 11.86 -18.66 -12.85
N SER A 330 10.69 -18.99 -12.30
CA SER A 330 10.13 -20.35 -12.35
C SER A 330 9.82 -20.78 -13.78
N LEU A 331 9.28 -19.88 -14.62
CA LEU A 331 9.03 -20.15 -16.05
C LEU A 331 10.33 -20.50 -16.80
N VAL A 332 11.41 -19.73 -16.58
CA VAL A 332 12.72 -20.02 -17.19
C VAL A 332 13.27 -21.36 -16.71
N GLN A 333 13.12 -21.69 -15.44
CA GLN A 333 13.58 -22.97 -14.89
C GLN A 333 12.83 -24.16 -15.48
N LEU A 334 11.50 -24.07 -15.59
CA LEU A 334 10.68 -25.12 -16.21
C LEU A 334 11.05 -25.35 -17.67
N ILE A 335 11.23 -24.29 -18.47
CA ILE A 335 11.68 -24.43 -19.87
C ILE A 335 13.05 -25.10 -19.97
N ARG A 336 13.97 -24.78 -19.05
CA ARG A 336 15.32 -25.35 -19.06
C ARG A 336 15.38 -26.81 -18.63
N LYS A 337 14.49 -27.24 -17.73
CA LYS A 337 14.51 -28.59 -17.15
C LYS A 337 13.58 -29.57 -17.85
N GLN A 338 12.52 -29.12 -18.51
CA GLN A 338 11.56 -30.04 -19.11
C GLN A 338 12.10 -30.74 -20.36
N SER A 339 11.68 -32.01 -20.48
CA SER A 339 11.87 -32.83 -21.66
C SER A 339 11.08 -32.25 -22.84
N PHE A 340 11.42 -32.70 -24.04
CA PHE A 340 10.79 -32.22 -25.26
C PHE A 340 9.32 -32.64 -25.42
N GLU A 341 8.91 -33.72 -24.74
CA GLU A 341 7.56 -34.27 -24.84
C GLU A 341 6.58 -33.55 -23.90
N GLU A 342 7.06 -33.00 -22.78
CA GLU A 342 6.23 -32.32 -21.76
C GLU A 342 6.05 -30.82 -22.04
N ILE A 343 6.93 -30.24 -22.85
CA ILE A 343 7.03 -28.79 -23.05
C ILE A 343 5.85 -28.19 -23.84
N GLU A 344 5.22 -28.96 -24.73
CA GLU A 344 4.01 -28.52 -25.47
C GLU A 344 2.84 -28.34 -24.50
N GLN A 345 2.65 -29.28 -23.58
CA GLN A 345 1.60 -29.21 -22.55
C GLN A 345 1.90 -28.12 -21.51
N PHE A 346 3.18 -27.89 -21.21
CA PHE A 346 3.63 -26.74 -20.44
C PHE A 346 3.27 -25.40 -21.11
N PHE A 347 3.52 -25.24 -22.42
CA PHE A 347 3.15 -24.00 -23.11
C PHE A 347 1.65 -23.78 -23.11
N VAL A 348 0.85 -24.80 -23.39
CA VAL A 348 -0.62 -24.68 -23.34
C VAL A 348 -1.07 -24.20 -21.96
N THR A 349 -0.55 -24.80 -20.89
CA THR A 349 -0.90 -24.43 -19.51
C THR A 349 -0.43 -23.01 -19.15
N THR A 350 0.82 -22.69 -19.48
CA THR A 350 1.43 -21.38 -19.21
C THR A 350 0.71 -20.25 -19.95
N PHE A 351 0.45 -20.43 -21.24
CA PHE A 351 -0.25 -19.43 -22.05
C PHE A 351 -1.72 -19.30 -21.64
N HIS A 352 -2.37 -20.38 -21.21
CA HIS A 352 -3.72 -20.30 -20.62
C HIS A 352 -3.72 -19.44 -19.35
N LEU A 353 -2.76 -19.68 -18.44
CA LEU A 353 -2.60 -18.89 -17.21
C LEU A 353 -2.29 -17.42 -17.52
N LEU A 354 -1.36 -17.14 -18.42
CA LEU A 354 -1.04 -15.77 -18.83
C LEU A 354 -2.27 -15.11 -19.47
N LYS A 355 -3.07 -15.85 -20.25
CA LYS A 355 -4.23 -15.30 -20.96
C LYS A 355 -5.40 -15.01 -20.03
N ALA A 356 -5.54 -15.77 -18.95
CA ALA A 356 -6.50 -15.46 -17.89
C ALA A 356 -6.13 -14.15 -17.16
N ASN A 357 -4.82 -13.88 -16.99
CA ASN A 357 -4.32 -12.76 -16.21
C ASN A 357 -3.96 -11.50 -17.02
N VAL A 358 -3.83 -11.60 -18.34
CA VAL A 358 -3.37 -10.50 -19.21
C VAL A 358 -4.29 -9.27 -19.19
N ARG A 359 -5.59 -9.46 -18.96
CA ARG A 359 -6.53 -8.33 -18.87
C ARG A 359 -6.28 -7.45 -17.66
N LYS A 360 -5.83 -8.04 -16.55
CA LYS A 360 -5.52 -7.33 -15.31
C LYS A 360 -4.07 -6.82 -15.31
N TYR A 361 -3.14 -7.62 -15.85
CA TYR A 361 -1.71 -7.32 -15.88
C TYR A 361 -1.10 -7.52 -17.28
N PRO A 362 -1.39 -6.62 -18.23
CA PRO A 362 -0.99 -6.77 -19.62
C PRO A 362 0.53 -6.72 -19.78
N HIS A 363 1.20 -5.74 -19.17
CA HIS A 363 2.65 -5.58 -19.26
C HIS A 363 3.39 -6.79 -18.68
N THR A 364 2.99 -7.23 -17.49
CA THR A 364 3.49 -8.43 -16.80
C THR A 364 3.39 -9.66 -17.68
N SER A 365 2.21 -9.92 -18.25
CA SER A 365 1.97 -11.12 -19.05
C SER A 365 2.77 -11.09 -20.36
N LEU A 366 2.87 -9.93 -21.02
CA LEU A 366 3.69 -9.76 -22.21
C LEU A 366 5.19 -9.91 -21.90
N GLN A 367 5.64 -9.40 -20.76
CA GLN A 367 7.02 -9.58 -20.30
C GLN A 367 7.31 -11.06 -20.04
N CYS A 368 6.40 -11.82 -19.41
CA CYS A 368 6.53 -13.26 -19.26
C CYS A 368 6.65 -13.97 -20.62
N ILE A 369 5.80 -13.63 -21.60
CA ILE A 369 5.88 -14.20 -22.96
C ILE A 369 7.23 -13.88 -23.61
N GLN A 370 7.74 -12.66 -23.46
CA GLN A 370 9.05 -12.26 -23.99
C GLN A 370 10.19 -13.06 -23.35
N VAL A 371 10.16 -13.23 -22.03
CA VAL A 371 11.15 -14.03 -21.28
C VAL A 371 11.12 -15.49 -21.74
N ILE A 372 9.92 -16.08 -21.88
CA ILE A 372 9.72 -17.43 -22.40
C ILE A 372 10.33 -17.54 -23.80
N GLY A 373 9.96 -16.64 -24.72
CA GLY A 373 10.47 -16.64 -26.09
C GLY A 373 11.99 -16.60 -26.14
N GLY A 374 12.61 -15.69 -25.37
CA GLY A 374 14.06 -15.59 -25.30
C GLY A 374 14.76 -16.86 -24.81
N GLU A 375 14.13 -17.68 -23.96
CA GLU A 375 14.65 -18.97 -23.52
C GLU A 375 14.43 -20.08 -24.58
N VAL A 376 13.27 -20.09 -25.23
CA VAL A 376 12.94 -21.02 -26.32
C VAL A 376 13.91 -20.89 -27.49
N PHE A 377 14.18 -19.67 -27.95
CA PHE A 377 15.14 -19.43 -29.03
C PHE A 377 16.56 -19.85 -28.65
N ARG A 378 16.95 -19.73 -27.38
CA ARG A 378 18.27 -20.17 -26.89
C ARG A 378 18.44 -21.69 -26.89
N ARG A 379 17.36 -22.47 -26.77
CA ARG A 379 17.40 -23.95 -26.89
C ARG A 379 17.63 -24.44 -28.33
N ASN A 380 17.56 -23.55 -29.33
CA ASN A 380 17.82 -23.85 -30.74
C ASN A 380 17.12 -25.11 -31.29
N ASN A 381 15.84 -25.28 -30.94
CA ASN A 381 15.03 -26.42 -31.35
C ASN A 381 13.78 -25.95 -32.11
N SER A 382 13.66 -26.37 -33.37
CA SER A 382 12.62 -25.89 -34.27
C SER A 382 11.20 -26.20 -33.82
N ARG A 383 10.95 -27.39 -33.24
CA ARG A 383 9.58 -27.76 -32.78
C ARG A 383 9.18 -26.95 -31.55
N LEU A 384 10.15 -26.61 -30.69
CA LEU A 384 9.92 -25.73 -29.54
C LEU A 384 9.55 -24.32 -29.98
N VAL A 385 10.27 -23.80 -30.97
CA VAL A 385 9.98 -22.48 -31.56
C VAL A 385 8.59 -22.49 -32.21
N GLU A 386 8.25 -23.55 -32.94
CA GLU A 386 6.94 -23.67 -33.59
C GLU A 386 5.78 -23.73 -32.58
N ALA A 387 5.90 -24.56 -31.54
CA ALA A 387 4.91 -24.65 -30.47
C ALA A 387 4.72 -23.32 -29.74
N PHE A 388 5.82 -22.62 -29.41
CA PHE A 388 5.77 -21.31 -28.78
C PHE A 388 5.10 -20.26 -29.69
N LEU A 389 5.44 -20.22 -30.98
CA LEU A 389 4.84 -19.29 -31.93
C LEU A 389 3.34 -19.56 -32.08
N PHE A 390 2.93 -20.82 -32.13
CA PHE A 390 1.53 -21.21 -32.23
C PHE A 390 0.71 -20.73 -31.02
N GLU A 391 1.21 -20.94 -29.81
CA GLU A 391 0.56 -20.47 -28.59
C GLU A 391 0.60 -18.94 -28.46
N THR A 392 1.67 -18.28 -28.90
CA THR A 392 1.77 -16.80 -28.93
C THR A 392 0.75 -16.19 -29.89
N VAL A 393 0.54 -16.79 -31.06
CA VAL A 393 -0.49 -16.35 -32.00
C VAL A 393 -1.88 -16.57 -31.42
N ARG A 394 -2.13 -17.70 -30.75
CA ARG A 394 -3.41 -17.98 -30.06
C ARG A 394 -3.66 -17.08 -28.85
N PHE A 395 -2.61 -16.62 -28.20
CA PHE A 395 -2.70 -15.65 -27.10
C PHE A 395 -3.40 -14.37 -27.58
N GLY A 396 -3.08 -13.94 -28.80
CA GLY A 396 -3.65 -12.78 -29.46
C GLY A 396 -2.93 -11.48 -29.09
N PHE A 397 -3.47 -10.37 -29.58
CA PHE A 397 -2.91 -9.04 -29.35
C PHE A 397 -3.52 -8.39 -28.11
N GLN A 398 -2.67 -7.72 -27.32
CA GLN A 398 -3.12 -6.77 -26.31
C GLN A 398 -3.11 -5.37 -26.90
N TYR A 399 -4.27 -4.70 -26.85
CA TYR A 399 -4.38 -3.31 -27.26
C TYR A 399 -3.85 -2.43 -26.13
N ALA A 400 -3.11 -1.39 -26.47
CA ALA A 400 -2.78 -0.36 -25.50
C ALA A 400 -4.11 0.29 -25.06
N ASN A 401 -4.49 0.15 -23.79
CA ASN A 401 -5.64 0.82 -23.19
C ASN A 401 -5.32 2.32 -23.02
N VAL A 402 -5.11 3.02 -24.13
CA VAL A 402 -4.80 4.44 -24.16
C VAL A 402 -6.07 5.21 -23.81
N MET A 403 -6.10 5.79 -22.61
CA MET A 403 -7.23 6.57 -22.12
C MET A 403 -7.10 8.07 -22.44
N GLY A 404 -5.92 8.51 -22.87
CA GLY A 404 -5.60 9.90 -23.18
C GLY A 404 -4.11 10.09 -23.42
N VAL A 405 -3.68 11.34 -23.58
CA VAL A 405 -2.28 11.73 -23.78
C VAL A 405 -1.96 12.90 -22.84
N ASP A 406 -0.79 12.93 -22.20
CA ASP A 406 -0.37 14.00 -21.30
C ASP A 406 0.12 15.26 -22.05
N GLU A 407 0.51 16.30 -21.30
CA GLU A 407 1.01 17.57 -21.86
C GLU A 407 2.29 17.40 -22.71
N ASP A 408 3.03 16.31 -22.51
CA ASP A 408 4.25 15.95 -23.24
C ASP A 408 3.98 14.95 -24.39
N TRP A 409 2.72 14.74 -24.78
CA TRP A 409 2.29 13.79 -25.81
C TRP A 409 2.59 12.31 -25.50
N GLN A 410 2.71 11.95 -24.22
CA GLN A 410 2.86 10.56 -23.79
C GLN A 410 1.49 9.93 -23.51
N PRO A 411 1.19 8.74 -24.06
CA PRO A 411 -0.08 8.09 -23.83
C PRO A 411 -0.24 7.64 -22.37
N HIS A 412 -1.37 8.00 -21.76
CA HIS A 412 -1.76 7.48 -20.46
C HIS A 412 -2.24 6.03 -20.61
N GLN A 413 -1.56 5.12 -19.93
CA GLN A 413 -1.98 3.73 -19.78
C GLN A 413 -2.65 3.53 -18.43
N HIS A 414 -3.71 2.72 -18.38
CA HIS A 414 -4.35 2.29 -17.14
C HIS A 414 -3.38 1.39 -16.36
N THR A 415 -2.61 1.94 -15.41
CA THR A 415 -1.99 1.14 -14.35
C THR A 415 -3.05 0.89 -13.30
N THR A 416 -3.65 -0.30 -13.37
CA THR A 416 -4.45 -0.87 -12.28
C THR A 416 -3.55 -1.58 -11.29
#